data_AF-A0A453M311-F1
#
_entry.id   AF-A0A453M311-F1
#
_cell.length_a   1.000
_cell.length_b   1.000
_cell.length_c   1.000
_cell.angle_alpha   90.00
_cell.angle_beta   90.00
_cell.angle_gamma   90.00
#
_symmetry.space_group_name_H-M   'P 1'
#
loop_
_entity.id
_entity.type
_entity.pdbx_description
1 polymer ?
#
loop_
_entity_poly.entity_id
_entity_poly.type
_entity_poly.pdbx_seq_one_letter_code
_entity_poly.pdbx_strand_id
1 'polypeptide(L)'
;MKKITSASEGFVYLVSVNGVTGPRPNVNPRVKDLLKEIKQVTDKAVIVGFGISTPDHVRQIAEWGGDGVIVDSAMVKQLGEAASPTEGLKRLENFARSLRDALQ
;
A
#
# COMPACT_ATOMS: atom_id res chain seq x y z
N MET A 1 -7.43 -11.25 -15.47
CA MET A 1 -6.90 -11.69 -14.17
C MET A 1 -6.03 -12.94 -14.27
N LYS A 2 -6.56 -14.12 -14.65
CA LYS A 2 -5.78 -15.39 -14.71
C LYS A 2 -4.42 -15.30 -15.43
N LYS A 3 -4.36 -14.68 -16.61
CA LYS A 3 -3.07 -14.52 -17.34
C LYS A 3 -2.05 -13.71 -16.55
N ILE A 4 -2.48 -12.64 -15.86
CA ILE A 4 -1.61 -11.80 -15.02
C ILE A 4 -1.14 -12.61 -13.82
N THR A 5 -2.07 -13.22 -13.09
CA THR A 5 -1.74 -13.97 -11.86
C THR A 5 -0.87 -15.20 -12.15
N SER A 6 -1.05 -15.86 -13.29
CA SER A 6 -0.17 -16.94 -13.75
C SER A 6 1.24 -16.47 -14.11
N ALA A 7 1.38 -15.26 -14.67
CA ALA A 7 2.68 -14.69 -15.03
C ALA A 7 3.40 -13.99 -13.86
N SER A 8 2.68 -13.64 -12.79
CA SER A 8 3.26 -13.04 -11.58
C SER A 8 3.96 -14.10 -10.72
N GLU A 9 5.10 -13.74 -10.13
CA GLU A 9 5.85 -14.53 -9.16
C GLU A 9 5.95 -13.79 -7.82
N GLY A 10 6.00 -14.55 -6.71
CA GLY A 10 6.00 -13.99 -5.35
C GLY A 10 4.64 -13.45 -4.93
N PHE A 11 4.21 -12.32 -5.52
CA PHE A 11 2.96 -11.65 -5.20
C PHE A 11 2.35 -10.94 -6.42
N VAL A 12 1.07 -10.59 -6.32
CA VAL A 12 0.36 -9.74 -7.28
C VAL A 12 0.36 -8.31 -6.74
N TYR A 13 0.99 -7.39 -7.45
CA TYR A 13 0.90 -5.96 -7.15
C TYR A 13 -0.44 -5.43 -7.68
N LEU A 14 -1.38 -5.13 -6.77
CA LEU A 14 -2.61 -4.40 -7.09
C LEU A 14 -2.42 -2.89 -7.01
N VAL A 15 -2.51 -2.21 -8.16
CA VAL A 15 -2.48 -0.75 -8.25
C VAL A 15 -3.87 -0.18 -8.02
N SER A 16 -4.03 0.66 -6.99
CA SER A 16 -5.35 1.12 -6.52
C SER A 16 -6.05 2.17 -7.39
N VAL A 17 -5.36 2.81 -8.36
CA VAL A 17 -5.92 3.92 -9.16
C VAL A 17 -5.33 4.03 -10.58
N ASN A 18 -6.15 4.49 -11.54
CA ASN A 18 -5.74 4.91 -12.88
C ASN A 18 -5.36 6.41 -12.90
N GLY A 19 -4.36 6.84 -12.13
CA GLY A 19 -3.95 8.26 -12.06
C GLY A 19 -2.58 8.48 -11.44
N VAL A 20 -2.08 9.73 -11.51
CA VAL A 20 -0.75 10.12 -10.99
C VAL A 20 -0.63 9.86 -9.48
N THR A 21 0.59 9.52 -9.05
CA THR A 21 0.97 9.25 -7.66
C THR A 21 0.76 10.47 -6.75
N GLY A 22 0.12 10.30 -5.60
CA GLY A 22 -0.05 11.34 -4.58
C GLY A 22 -0.93 10.89 -3.40
N PRO A 23 -0.78 11.49 -2.20
CA PRO A 23 -1.60 11.17 -1.03
C PRO A 23 -3.06 11.55 -1.28
N ARG A 24 -3.99 10.63 -0.99
CA ARG A 24 -5.45 10.87 -1.07
C ARG A 24 -6.06 10.76 0.32
N PRO A 25 -7.23 11.33 0.58
CA PRO A 25 -7.89 11.19 1.87
C PRO A 25 -8.52 9.80 2.08
N ASN A 26 -8.85 9.08 1.00
CA ASN A 26 -9.52 7.77 1.07
C ASN A 26 -8.91 6.78 0.06
N VAL A 27 -8.90 5.50 0.41
CA VAL A 27 -8.56 4.40 -0.50
C VAL A 27 -9.67 4.24 -1.53
N ASN A 28 -9.31 4.00 -2.81
CA ASN A 28 -10.29 3.78 -3.86
C ASN A 28 -11.18 2.56 -3.53
N PRO A 29 -12.51 2.71 -3.41
CA PRO A 29 -13.41 1.60 -3.07
C PRO A 29 -13.31 0.40 -4.01
N ARG A 30 -12.94 0.63 -5.28
CA ARG A 30 -12.76 -0.44 -6.28
C ARG A 30 -11.68 -1.46 -5.90
N VAL A 31 -10.73 -1.08 -5.04
CA VAL A 31 -9.70 -1.99 -4.52
C VAL A 31 -10.32 -3.19 -3.82
N LYS A 32 -11.40 -2.98 -3.06
CA LYS A 32 -12.11 -4.04 -2.34
C LYS A 32 -12.62 -5.13 -3.28
N ASP A 33 -13.28 -4.73 -4.36
CA ASP A 33 -13.82 -5.67 -5.35
C ASP A 33 -12.71 -6.38 -6.13
N LEU A 34 -11.65 -5.64 -6.51
CA LEU A 34 -10.50 -6.21 -7.21
C LEU A 34 -9.72 -7.22 -6.35
N LEU A 35 -9.55 -6.96 -5.06
CA LEU A 35 -8.95 -7.91 -4.13
C LEU A 35 -9.73 -9.23 -4.13
N LYS A 36 -11.06 -9.15 -4.05
CA LYS A 36 -11.94 -10.32 -4.08
C LYS A 36 -11.82 -11.08 -5.41
N GLU A 37 -11.84 -10.38 -6.54
CA GLU A 37 -11.72 -10.99 -7.87
C GLU A 37 -10.35 -11.67 -8.09
N ILE A 38 -9.25 -11.06 -7.64
CA ILE A 38 -7.91 -11.63 -7.76
C ILE A 38 -7.80 -12.89 -6.89
N LYS A 39 -8.23 -12.82 -5.63
CA LYS A 39 -8.16 -13.96 -4.70
C LYS A 39 -9.03 -15.15 -5.13
N GLN A 40 -10.01 -14.96 -6.00
CA GLN A 40 -10.78 -16.07 -6.59
C GLN A 40 -10.00 -16.87 -7.64
N VAL A 41 -8.88 -16.35 -8.15
CA VAL A 41 -8.15 -16.96 -9.28
C VAL A 41 -6.67 -17.22 -9.00
N THR A 42 -6.19 -16.98 -7.78
CA THR A 42 -4.81 -17.24 -7.35
C THR A 42 -4.71 -17.28 -5.84
N ASP A 43 -3.80 -18.13 -5.33
CA ASP A 43 -3.42 -18.18 -3.90
C ASP A 43 -2.20 -17.30 -3.58
N LYS A 44 -1.62 -16.65 -4.59
CA LYS A 44 -0.52 -15.69 -4.41
C LYS A 44 -0.98 -14.50 -3.57
N ALA A 45 -0.09 -14.01 -2.71
CA ALA A 45 -0.31 -12.79 -1.93
C ALA A 45 -0.65 -11.61 -2.86
N VAL A 46 -1.62 -10.79 -2.47
CA VAL A 46 -2.02 -9.58 -3.19
C VAL A 46 -1.63 -8.37 -2.36
N ILE A 47 -0.63 -7.63 -2.85
CA ILE A 47 -0.07 -6.48 -2.17
C ILE A 47 -0.60 -5.21 -2.85
N VAL A 48 -1.26 -4.36 -2.08
CA VAL A 48 -1.90 -3.14 -2.60
C VAL A 48 -0.92 -1.99 -2.54
N GLY A 49 -0.80 -1.23 -3.62
CA GLY A 49 -0.06 0.03 -3.63
C GLY A 49 -0.83 1.16 -4.29
N PHE A 50 -0.19 2.33 -4.31
CA PHE A 50 -0.71 3.63 -4.75
C PHE A 50 -1.68 4.31 -3.77
N GLY A 51 -1.37 5.56 -3.40
CA GLY A 51 -2.24 6.41 -2.57
C GLY A 51 -2.25 6.10 -1.07
N ILE A 52 -1.46 5.13 -0.61
CA ILE A 52 -1.35 4.77 0.81
C ILE A 52 -0.42 5.78 1.49
N SER A 53 -0.91 6.46 2.53
CA SER A 53 -0.14 7.51 3.22
C SER A 53 -0.49 7.66 4.69
N THR A 54 -1.42 6.86 5.21
CA THR A 54 -1.88 6.92 6.60
C THR A 54 -2.04 5.51 7.17
N PRO A 55 -1.92 5.34 8.50
CA PRO A 55 -2.25 4.07 9.16
C PRO A 55 -3.69 3.60 8.89
N ASP A 56 -4.63 4.53 8.71
CA ASP A 56 -6.04 4.19 8.42
C ASP A 56 -6.19 3.53 7.04
N HIS A 57 -5.44 3.98 6.02
CA HIS A 57 -5.42 3.29 4.72
C HIS A 57 -4.92 1.86 4.84
N VAL A 58 -3.89 1.64 5.69
CA VAL A 58 -3.30 0.32 5.91
C VAL A 58 -4.32 -0.60 6.59
N ARG A 59 -4.98 -0.13 7.66
CA ARG A 59 -6.06 -0.87 8.33
C ARG A 59 -7.19 -1.22 7.36
N GLN A 60 -7.64 -0.26 6.56
CA GLN A 60 -8.71 -0.50 5.60
C GLN A 60 -8.35 -1.54 4.53
N ILE A 61 -7.11 -1.53 4.03
CA ILE A 61 -6.66 -2.55 3.06
C ILE A 61 -6.59 -3.93 3.71
N ALA A 62 -6.11 -4.02 4.96
CA ALA A 62 -6.09 -5.27 5.70
C ALA A 62 -7.52 -5.80 5.94
N GLU A 63 -8.46 -4.93 6.34
CA GLU A 63 -9.88 -5.27 6.49
C GLU A 63 -10.53 -5.77 5.18
N TRP A 64 -10.10 -5.25 4.04
CA TRP A 64 -10.56 -5.71 2.73
C TRP A 64 -9.88 -7.00 2.26
N GLY A 65 -8.95 -7.55 3.05
CA GLY A 65 -8.26 -8.80 2.79
C GLY A 65 -7.03 -8.64 1.89
N GLY A 66 -6.38 -7.49 1.86
CA GLY A 66 -5.05 -7.34 1.25
C GLY A 66 -3.98 -8.03 2.09
N ASP A 67 -3.02 -8.68 1.44
CA ASP A 67 -1.94 -9.43 2.12
C ASP A 67 -0.74 -8.53 2.45
N GLY A 68 -0.79 -7.25 2.06
CA GLY A 68 0.19 -6.24 2.41
C GLY A 68 -0.04 -4.93 1.67
N VAL A 69 0.81 -3.95 1.99
CA VAL A 69 0.75 -2.59 1.44
C VAL A 69 2.12 -2.12 0.94
N ILE A 70 2.13 -1.34 -0.14
CA ILE A 70 3.31 -0.64 -0.66
C ILE A 70 3.12 0.86 -0.47
N VAL A 71 4.05 1.48 0.25
CA VAL A 71 4.02 2.90 0.61
C VAL A 71 5.30 3.57 0.13
N ASP A 72 5.19 4.40 -0.90
CA ASP A 72 6.35 5.05 -1.54
C ASP A 72 6.36 6.56 -1.32
N SER A 73 5.51 7.33 -2.02
CA SER A 73 5.55 8.80 -1.97
C SER A 73 5.45 9.38 -0.56
N ALA A 74 4.72 8.72 0.35
CA ALA A 74 4.62 9.15 1.74
C ALA A 74 5.92 8.90 2.54
N MET A 75 6.68 7.85 2.23
CA MET A 75 8.01 7.59 2.79
C MET A 75 9.02 8.61 2.28
N VAL A 76 9.05 8.82 0.96
CA VAL A 76 9.94 9.80 0.32
C VAL A 76 9.67 11.20 0.86
N LYS A 77 8.39 11.55 1.09
CA LYS A 77 7.99 12.83 1.71
C LYS A 77 8.59 13.02 3.11
N GLN A 78 8.64 11.98 3.95
CA GLN A 78 9.25 12.10 5.29
C GLN A 78 10.73 12.46 5.22
N LEU A 79 11.45 11.89 4.25
CA LEU A 79 12.87 12.17 4.02
C LEU A 79 13.08 13.53 3.37
N GLY A 80 12.33 13.84 2.32
CA GLY A 80 12.52 15.02 1.48
C GLY A 80 12.09 16.34 2.12
N GLU A 81 11.17 16.31 3.09
CA GLU A 81 10.69 17.50 3.80
C GLU A 81 11.36 17.74 5.16
N ALA A 82 12.33 16.91 5.55
CA ALA A 82 13.03 17.07 6.82
C ALA A 82 14.06 18.19 6.74
N ALA A 83 14.31 18.89 7.85
CA ALA A 83 15.31 19.98 7.87
C ALA A 83 16.75 19.44 7.86
N SER A 84 16.95 18.15 8.13
CA SER A 84 18.26 17.48 8.09
C SER A 84 18.13 15.98 7.80
N PRO A 85 19.20 15.31 7.33
CA PRO A 85 19.20 13.85 7.15
C PRO A 85 18.84 13.08 8.43
N THR A 86 19.37 13.49 9.58
CA THR A 86 19.09 12.85 10.87
C THR A 86 17.61 12.96 11.27
N GLU A 87 16.99 14.12 11.04
CA GLU A 87 15.56 14.30 11.26
C GLU A 87 14.75 13.45 10.27
N GLY A 88 15.16 13.40 9.01
CA GLY A 88 14.51 12.58 7.97
C GLY A 88 14.47 11.10 8.35
N LEU A 89 15.57 10.56 8.86
CA LEU A 89 15.62 9.18 9.35
C LEU A 89 14.67 8.95 10.53
N LYS A 90 14.60 9.88 11.49
CA LYS A 90 13.65 9.80 12.62
C LYS A 90 12.19 9.86 12.15
N ARG A 91 11.88 10.76 11.22
CA ARG A 91 10.54 10.88 10.63
C ARG A 91 10.15 9.60 9.87
N LEU A 92 11.07 9.06 9.09
CA LEU A 92 10.88 7.80 8.36
C LEU A 92 10.63 6.64 9.33
N GLU A 93 11.44 6.50 10.38
CA GLU A 93 11.27 5.45 11.38
C GLU A 93 9.89 5.54 12.06
N ASN A 94 9.53 6.72 12.56
CA ASN A 94 8.25 6.94 13.24
C ASN A 94 7.07 6.65 12.30
N PHE A 95 7.16 7.09 11.05
CA PHE A 95 6.11 6.84 10.07
C PHE A 95 6.01 5.35 9.73
N ALA A 96 7.11 4.68 9.42
CA ALA A 96 7.14 3.24 9.15
C ALA A 96 6.59 2.42 10.33
N ARG A 97 6.93 2.79 11.57
CA ARG A 97 6.38 2.18 12.78
C ARG A 97 4.86 2.35 12.86
N SER A 98 4.35 3.57 12.68
CA SER A 98 2.90 3.82 12.71
C SER A 98 2.10 3.04 11.66
N LEU A 99 2.68 2.80 10.48
CA LEU A 99 2.04 1.97 9.45
C LEU A 99 2.08 0.49 9.79
N ARG A 100 3.20 0.02 10.38
CA ARG A 100 3.33 -1.36 10.85
C ARG A 100 2.36 -1.67 11.98
N ASP A 101 2.24 -0.77 12.95
CA ASP A 101 1.36 -0.93 14.10
C ASP A 101 -0.12 -0.95 13.68
N ALA A 102 -0.46 -0.36 12.53
CA ALA A 102 -1.79 -0.47 11.93
C ALA A 102 -2.10 -1.84 11.30
N LEU A 103 -1.13 -2.74 11.17
CA LEU A 103 -1.35 -4.12 10.71
C LEU A 103 -1.49 -5.12 11.87
N GLN A 104 -1.23 -4.69 13.12
CA GLN A 104 -1.35 -5.51 14.33
C GLN A 104 -2.74 -5.36 14.96
#